data_AF-W0JS45-F1
#
_entry.id   AF-W0JS45-F1
#
_cell.length_a   1.000
_cell.length_b   1.000
_cell.length_c   1.000
_cell.angle_alpha   90.00
_cell.angle_beta   90.00
_cell.angle_gamma   90.00
#
_symmetry.space_group_name_H-M   'P 1'
#
loop_
_entity.id
_entity.type
_entity.pdbx_description
1 polymer ?
#
loop_
_entity_poly.entity_id
_entity_poly.type
_entity_poly.pdbx_seq_one_letter_code
_entity_poly.pdbx_strand_id
1 'polypeptide(L)'
;MCCSNLSQCMTQRLTIGGSETPSNFEITVDGTIEPTTEDPFEDAIIASGTTVEGAVDSEHLEFQFSGDVTDITLTGEQPDVEIDGEAVDPGEYVA
;
A
#
# COMPACT_ATOMS: atom_id res chain seq x y z
N MET A 1 10.77 17.79 15.72
CA MET A 1 10.48 16.77 16.75
C MET A 1 8.97 16.68 16.87
N CYS A 2 8.37 15.55 16.48
CA CYS A 2 7.13 15.01 17.06
C CYS A 2 6.90 13.59 16.51
N CYS A 3 7.84 12.66 16.73
CA CYS A 3 7.50 11.24 16.70
C CYS A 3 8.00 10.66 18.03
N SER A 4 7.23 10.92 19.09
CA SER A 4 7.51 10.43 20.44
C SER A 4 7.10 8.96 20.63
N ASN A 5 6.54 8.32 19.60
CA ASN A 5 6.09 6.93 19.65
C ASN A 5 6.18 6.30 18.24
N LEU A 6 6.72 5.09 18.11
CA LEU A 6 6.95 4.40 16.82
C LEU A 6 5.67 4.32 15.96
N SER A 7 4.51 4.18 16.61
CA SER A 7 3.20 4.08 15.97
C SER A 7 2.62 5.42 15.45
N GLN A 8 3.26 6.57 15.74
CA GLN A 8 2.81 7.90 15.31
C GLN A 8 3.64 8.53 14.17
N CYS A 9 4.61 7.80 13.61
CA CYS A 9 5.29 8.22 12.38
C CYS A 9 4.60 7.68 11.11
N MET A 10 3.79 6.64 11.28
CA MET A 10 2.93 6.03 10.26
C MET A 10 1.64 6.84 10.18
N THR A 11 1.68 8.04 9.57
CA THR A 11 0.51 8.93 9.53
C THR A 11 -0.35 8.71 8.30
N GLN A 12 0.16 8.02 7.28
CA GLN A 12 -0.50 7.90 5.99
C GLN A 12 -1.15 6.53 5.85
N ARG A 13 -2.38 6.53 5.34
CA ARG A 13 -3.11 5.31 4.97
C ARG A 13 -3.00 5.10 3.47
N LEU A 14 -2.68 3.88 3.09
CA LEU A 14 -2.73 3.42 1.71
C LEU A 14 -3.89 2.43 1.60
N THR A 15 -4.79 2.68 0.66
CA THR A 15 -5.91 1.78 0.36
C THR A 15 -5.78 1.32 -1.08
N ILE A 16 -5.87 0.02 -1.29
CA ILE A 16 -5.85 -0.61 -2.60
C ILE A 16 -7.22 -1.24 -2.81
N GLY A 17 -8.00 -0.64 -3.69
CA GLY A 17 -9.32 -1.10 -4.11
C GLY A 17 -9.20 -2.18 -5.17
N GLY A 18 -9.73 -3.34 -4.83
CA GLY A 18 -9.86 -4.45 -5.76
C GLY A 18 -10.83 -4.21 -6.91
N SER A 19 -10.62 -4.92 -8.01
CA SER A 19 -11.52 -4.93 -9.17
C SER A 19 -12.21 -6.30 -9.30
N GLU A 20 -13.12 -6.48 -10.27
CA GLU A 20 -13.70 -7.82 -10.51
C GLU A 20 -12.66 -8.86 -10.96
N THR A 21 -11.46 -8.41 -11.37
CA THR A 21 -10.34 -9.26 -11.79
C THR A 21 -9.18 -9.17 -10.80
N PRO A 22 -8.63 -10.32 -10.35
CA PRO A 22 -7.46 -10.31 -9.48
C PRO A 22 -6.27 -9.66 -10.18
N SER A 23 -5.66 -8.71 -9.49
CA SER A 23 -4.56 -7.90 -10.00
C SER A 23 -3.43 -7.86 -8.99
N ASN A 24 -2.19 -7.90 -9.46
CA ASN A 24 -1.03 -7.89 -8.57
C ASN A 24 -0.53 -6.46 -8.41
N PHE A 25 -0.05 -6.14 -7.21
CA PHE A 25 0.54 -4.86 -6.89
C PHE A 25 1.87 -5.06 -6.16
N GLU A 26 2.77 -4.11 -6.35
CA GLU A 26 4.01 -3.94 -5.60
C GLU A 26 4.13 -2.46 -5.27
N ILE A 27 4.35 -2.13 -3.99
CA ILE A 27 4.41 -0.76 -3.51
C ILE A 27 5.62 -0.60 -2.60
N THR A 28 6.46 0.39 -2.90
CA THR A 28 7.65 0.71 -2.13
C THR A 28 7.58 2.13 -1.58
N VAL A 29 7.83 2.24 -0.27
CA VAL A 29 7.93 3.50 0.46
C VAL A 29 9.37 3.73 0.91
N ASP A 30 9.76 4.98 1.13
CA ASP A 30 11.09 5.30 1.69
C ASP A 30 11.19 5.10 3.22
N GLY A 31 10.04 4.92 3.89
CA GLY A 31 9.94 4.69 5.33
C GLY A 31 9.64 3.23 5.69
N THR A 32 8.49 2.99 6.30
CA THR A 32 8.05 1.65 6.73
C THR A 32 6.60 1.47 6.34
N ILE A 33 6.21 0.25 5.97
CA ILE A 33 4.84 -0.10 5.59
C ILE A 33 4.37 -1.34 6.35
N GLU A 34 3.16 -1.29 6.89
CA GLU A 34 2.53 -2.37 7.65
C GLU A 34 1.02 -2.43 7.37
N PRO A 35 0.37 -3.61 7.38
CA PRO A 35 -1.08 -3.73 7.25
C PRO A 35 -1.81 -3.08 8.42
N THR A 36 -3.00 -2.51 8.17
CA THR A 36 -3.88 -1.98 9.24
C THR A 36 -4.60 -3.10 9.99
N THR A 37 -4.81 -4.24 9.34
CA THR A 37 -5.53 -5.39 9.87
C THR A 37 -4.57 -6.35 10.57
N GLU A 38 -4.99 -6.90 11.71
CA GLU A 38 -4.24 -7.97 12.37
C GLU A 38 -4.31 -9.31 11.61
N ASP A 39 -5.24 -9.42 10.66
CA ASP A 39 -5.32 -10.54 9.74
C ASP A 39 -4.41 -10.25 8.54
N PRO A 40 -3.33 -11.02 8.33
CA PRO A 40 -2.56 -10.91 7.10
C PRO A 40 -3.50 -11.26 5.96
N PHE A 41 -3.68 -10.35 5.01
CA PHE A 41 -4.37 -10.67 3.77
C PHE A 41 -3.69 -11.91 3.19
N GLU A 42 -4.43 -13.01 3.00
CA GLU A 42 -3.87 -14.29 2.49
C GLU A 42 -3.09 -14.07 1.19
N ASP A 43 -3.46 -13.02 0.44
CA ASP A 43 -2.92 -12.65 -0.85
C ASP A 43 -1.95 -11.45 -0.81
N ALA A 44 -1.60 -10.87 0.36
CA ALA A 44 -0.59 -9.79 0.45
C ALA A 44 0.52 -10.10 1.46
N ILE A 45 1.77 -9.88 1.04
CA ILE A 45 2.97 -10.17 1.82
C ILE A 45 3.84 -8.90 1.89
N ILE A 46 4.34 -8.61 3.08
CA ILE A 46 5.38 -7.59 3.26
C ILE A 46 6.72 -8.21 2.80
N ALA A 47 7.11 -7.95 1.55
CA ALA A 47 8.36 -8.43 0.97
C ALA A 47 9.59 -7.91 1.73
N SER A 48 9.52 -6.65 2.14
CA SER A 48 10.51 -6.02 3.01
C SER A 48 9.81 -4.99 3.89
N GLY A 49 10.38 -4.57 5.04
CA GLY A 49 9.74 -3.57 5.91
C GLY A 49 9.39 -2.24 5.22
N THR A 50 9.81 -2.03 3.98
CA THR A 50 9.56 -0.86 3.13
C THR A 50 8.77 -1.18 1.85
N THR A 51 8.53 -2.46 1.55
CA THR A 51 7.89 -2.92 0.31
C THR A 51 6.83 -3.95 0.63
N VAL A 52 5.63 -3.74 0.10
CA VAL A 52 4.52 -4.69 0.15
C VAL A 52 4.20 -5.15 -1.27
N GLU A 53 3.97 -6.45 -1.43
CA GLU A 53 3.54 -7.04 -2.70
C GLU A 53 2.39 -8.00 -2.45
N GLY A 54 1.48 -8.12 -3.41
CA GLY A 54 0.33 -8.99 -3.25
C GLY A 54 -0.60 -9.01 -4.45
N ALA A 55 -1.70 -9.71 -4.28
CA ALA A 55 -2.84 -9.67 -5.18
C ALA A 55 -4.04 -9.07 -4.44
N VAL A 56 -4.78 -8.23 -5.16
CA VAL A 56 -6.09 -7.73 -4.73
C VAL A 56 -7.12 -8.25 -5.72
N ASP A 57 -8.21 -8.82 -5.21
CA ASP A 57 -9.34 -9.29 -6.00
C ASP A 57 -10.44 -8.23 -6.00
N SER A 58 -11.64 -8.52 -5.47
CA SER A 58 -12.74 -7.58 -5.27
C SER A 58 -12.75 -6.92 -3.88
N GLU A 59 -11.90 -7.37 -2.96
CA GLU A 59 -11.75 -6.79 -1.63
C GLU A 59 -10.87 -5.54 -1.65
N HIS A 60 -10.83 -4.82 -0.52
CA HIS A 60 -9.96 -3.66 -0.35
C HIS A 60 -8.88 -4.00 0.67
N LEU A 61 -7.64 -3.64 0.35
CA LEU A 61 -6.50 -3.81 1.24
C LEU A 61 -6.14 -2.46 1.83
N GLU A 62 -5.85 -2.44 3.12
CA GLU A 62 -5.50 -1.22 3.83
C GLU A 62 -4.14 -1.39 4.54
N PHE A 63 -3.26 -0.43 4.31
CA PHE A 63 -1.93 -0.38 4.88
C PHE A 63 -1.68 0.99 5.52
N GLN A 64 -0.78 1.02 6.49
CA GLN A 64 -0.27 2.23 7.10
C GLN A 64 1.20 2.33 6.72
N PHE A 65 1.64 3.52 6.36
CA PHE A 65 3.04 3.73 6.05
C PHE A 65 3.55 5.06 6.59
N SER A 66 4.88 5.15 6.66
CA SER A 66 5.62 6.34 6.99
C SER A 66 6.53 6.72 5.82
N GLY A 67 6.85 8.01 5.71
CA GLY A 67 7.62 8.52 4.58
C GLY A 67 6.76 8.74 3.34
N ASP A 68 7.34 8.74 2.15
CA ASP A 68 6.67 8.96 0.88
C ASP A 68 6.64 7.68 0.03
N VAL A 69 5.62 7.54 -0.81
CA VAL A 69 5.56 6.46 -1.81
C VAL A 69 6.55 6.77 -2.92
N THR A 70 7.43 5.82 -3.20
CA THR A 70 8.52 5.97 -4.17
C THR A 70 8.30 5.15 -5.44
N ASP A 71 7.58 4.04 -5.32
CA ASP A 71 7.27 3.15 -6.44
C ASP A 71 5.88 2.52 -6.24
N ILE A 72 5.07 2.54 -7.30
CA ILE A 72 3.82 1.79 -7.39
C ILE A 72 3.81 1.05 -8.72
N THR A 73 3.91 -0.28 -8.64
CA THR A 73 3.85 -1.15 -9.80
C THR A 73 2.57 -1.99 -9.74
N LEU A 74 1.74 -1.88 -10.77
CA LEU A 74 0.52 -2.67 -10.92
C LEU A 74 0.62 -3.59 -12.13
N THR A 75 0.28 -4.86 -11.96
CA THR A 75 0.30 -5.87 -13.02
C THR A 75 -1.07 -6.51 -13.19
N GLY A 76 -1.70 -6.23 -14.32
CA GLY A 76 -3.03 -6.74 -14.65
C GLY A 76 -4.01 -5.61 -14.96
N GLU A 77 -5.23 -5.74 -14.45
CA GLU A 77 -6.12 -4.59 -14.37
C GLU A 77 -5.57 -3.63 -13.31
N GLN A 78 -5.80 -2.33 -13.47
CA GLN A 78 -5.27 -1.33 -12.53
C GLN A 78 -6.25 -1.22 -11.36
N PRO A 79 -5.94 -1.77 -10.16
CA PRO A 79 -6.73 -1.47 -8.98
C PRO A 79 -6.72 0.04 -8.68
N ASP A 80 -7.76 0.49 -8.00
CA ASP A 80 -7.81 1.85 -7.48
C ASP A 80 -6.82 1.99 -6.32
N VAL A 81 -5.99 3.02 -6.34
CA VAL A 81 -5.01 3.28 -5.27
C VAL A 81 -5.32 4.64 -4.64
N GLU A 82 -5.47 4.65 -3.32
CA GLU A 82 -5.75 5.86 -2.56
C GLU A 82 -4.71 6.07 -1.46
N ILE A 83 -4.26 7.33 -1.30
CA ILE A 83 -3.39 7.76 -0.21
C ILE A 83 -4.15 8.77 0.64
N ASP A 84 -4.32 8.47 1.92
CA ASP A 84 -5.13 9.25 2.87
C ASP A 84 -6.59 9.48 2.40
N GLY A 85 -7.10 8.57 1.57
CA GLY A 85 -8.44 8.65 0.96
C GLY A 85 -8.51 9.56 -0.27
N GLU A 86 -7.37 9.97 -0.81
CA GLU A 86 -7.27 10.65 -2.11
C GLU A 86 -6.79 9.66 -3.17
N ALA A 87 -7.56 9.50 -4.25
CA ALA A 87 -7.18 8.64 -5.36
C ALA A 87 -5.93 9.20 -6.08
N VAL A 88 -4.94 8.35 -6.26
CA VAL A 88 -3.69 8.67 -6.96
C VAL A 88 -3.58 7.86 -8.24
N ASP A 89 -2.82 8.36 -9.22
CA ASP A 89 -2.48 7.60 -10.43
C ASP A 89 -1.17 6.84 -10.19
N PRO A 90 -1.19 5.50 -10.11
CA PRO A 90 0.00 4.65 -9.99
C PRO A 90 1.04 4.92 -11.07
N GLY A 91 0.61 5.30 -12.28
CA GLY A 91 1.50 5.60 -13.40
C GLY A 91 2.41 6.81 -13.18
N GLU A 92 2.12 7.65 -12.20
CA GLU A 92 2.97 8.78 -11.80
C GLU A 92 4.10 8.35 -10.85
N TYR A 93 4.04 7.14 -10.28
CA TYR A 93 4.97 6.62 -9.28
C TYR A 93 5.81 5.47 -9.83
N VAL A 94 6.22 5.54 -11.08
CA VAL A 94 7.14 4.55 -11.68
C VAL A 94 8.58 5.07 -11.62
N ALA A 95 9.47 4.28 -11.01
CA ALA A 95 10.90 4.61 -10.87
C ALA A 95 11.68 4.53 -12.20
#